data_AF-A0A4Y2G7U8-F1
#
_entry.id   AF-A0A4Y2G7U8-F1
#
_cell.length_a   1.000
_cell.length_b   1.000
_cell.length_c   1.000
_cell.angle_alpha   90.00
_cell.angle_beta   90.00
_cell.angle_gamma   90.00
#
_symmetry.space_group_name_H-M   'P 1'
#
loop_
_entity.id
_entity.type
_entity.pdbx_description
1 polymer ?
#
loop_
_entity_poly.entity_id
_entity_poly.type
_entity_poly.pdbx_seq_one_letter_code
_entity_poly.pdbx_strand_id
1 'polypeptide(L)'
;MSLKTVKIFPSTLKTKAVLNFPEPANLKEIHSFLGLTGYFRKFIPKHSTIARPLSDLLKKDRKFKFDEEERISFNQLKLMLAEKPVLRIYNPNYETELHTDASLEGYGAILMQKSPDDKNFHPTYYMSKKTTDAEKKYSSYELEALAVIEAVKKFRVYLLGIPFKIVTDCSALEKTMQKKKRLGYSRCTLGFIAGRIRLRH
;
A
#
# COMPACT_ATOMS: atom_id res chain seq x y z
N MET A 1 -34.70 9.40 -21.25
CA MET A 1 -33.81 8.25 -20.99
C MET A 1 -32.85 8.61 -19.86
N SER A 2 -33.12 8.15 -18.64
CA SER A 2 -32.20 8.33 -17.52
C SER A 2 -31.02 7.36 -17.70
N LEU A 3 -29.82 7.90 -17.93
CA LEU A 3 -28.60 7.11 -17.91
C LEU A 3 -28.43 6.58 -16.48
N LYS A 4 -28.84 5.33 -16.25
CA LYS A 4 -28.44 4.57 -15.06
C LYS A 4 -26.92 4.49 -15.11
N THR A 5 -26.24 5.35 -14.37
CA THR A 5 -24.80 5.28 -14.14
C THR A 5 -24.51 3.94 -13.48
N VAL A 6 -24.05 2.98 -14.27
CA VAL A 6 -23.58 1.69 -13.76
C VAL A 6 -22.45 2.00 -12.79
N LYS A 7 -22.72 1.85 -11.50
CA LYS A 7 -21.77 2.14 -10.43
C LYS A 7 -20.74 1.01 -10.44
N ILE A 8 -19.66 1.21 -11.19
CA ILE A 8 -18.57 0.24 -11.28
C ILE A 8 -17.88 0.22 -9.90
N PHE A 9 -17.91 -0.94 -9.24
CA PHE A 9 -17.20 -1.17 -7.99
C PHE A 9 -15.88 -1.91 -8.26
N PRO A 10 -14.81 -1.58 -7.53
CA PRO A 10 -13.59 -2.39 -7.55
C PRO A 10 -13.90 -3.83 -7.13
N SER A 11 -13.35 -4.81 -7.84
CA SER A 11 -13.51 -6.23 -7.48
C SER A 11 -13.01 -6.48 -6.06
N THR A 12 -13.72 -7.29 -5.27
CA THR A 12 -13.40 -7.64 -3.88
C THR A 12 -11.97 -8.16 -3.68
N LEU A 13 -11.37 -8.76 -4.70
CA LEU A 13 -9.97 -9.21 -4.69
C LEU A 13 -8.94 -8.07 -4.52
N LYS A 14 -9.28 -6.83 -4.91
CA LYS A 14 -8.40 -5.65 -4.84
C LYS A 14 -8.30 -5.08 -3.43
N THR A 15 -9.36 -5.29 -2.63
CA THR A 15 -9.51 -4.78 -1.27
C THR A 15 -9.34 -5.87 -0.22
N LYS A 16 -9.25 -7.13 -0.62
CA LYS A 16 -9.14 -8.28 0.27
C LYS A 16 -8.05 -8.13 1.33
N ALA A 17 -6.90 -7.55 0.99
CA ALA A 17 -5.82 -7.33 1.96
C ALA A 17 -6.24 -6.37 3.09
N VAL A 18 -6.98 -5.31 2.77
CA VAL A 18 -7.49 -4.35 3.77
C VAL A 18 -8.68 -4.92 4.52
N LEU A 19 -9.60 -5.62 3.84
CA LEU A 19 -10.78 -6.21 4.49
C LEU A 19 -10.40 -7.38 5.42
N ASN A 20 -9.34 -8.12 5.10
CA ASN A 20 -8.82 -9.21 5.92
C ASN A 20 -7.71 -8.78 6.88
N PHE A 21 -7.51 -7.47 7.09
CA PHE A 21 -6.55 -7.00 8.07
C PHE A 21 -6.90 -7.61 9.44
N PRO A 22 -5.96 -8.32 10.09
CA PRO A 22 -6.22 -8.98 11.37
C PRO A 22 -6.52 -7.95 12.44
N GLU A 23 -7.28 -8.35 13.44
CA GLU A 23 -7.50 -7.52 14.62
C GLU A 23 -6.16 -7.25 15.32
N PRO A 24 -5.82 -5.99 15.63
CA PRO A 24 -4.55 -5.67 16.26
C PRO A 24 -4.43 -6.30 17.65
N ALA A 25 -3.35 -7.06 17.87
CA ALA A 25 -3.09 -7.71 19.15
C ALA A 25 -2.19 -6.87 20.07
N ASN A 26 -1.58 -5.80 19.57
CA ASN A 26 -0.63 -4.98 20.31
C ASN A 26 -0.59 -3.52 19.80
N LEU A 27 0.07 -2.65 20.58
CA LEU A 27 0.19 -1.22 20.27
C LEU A 27 0.96 -0.95 18.97
N LYS A 28 1.92 -1.80 18.59
CA LYS A 28 2.69 -1.64 17.35
C LYS A 28 1.80 -1.82 16.13
N GLU A 29 0.90 -2.81 16.16
CA GLU A 29 -0.09 -3.06 15.10
C GLU A 29 -1.12 -1.94 15.01
N ILE A 30 -1.59 -1.41 16.14
CA ILE A 30 -2.46 -0.21 16.16
C ILE A 30 -1.75 0.98 15.52
N HIS A 31 -0.51 1.24 15.91
CA HIS A 31 0.28 2.35 15.39
C HIS A 31 0.50 2.21 13.87
N SER A 32 0.83 1.02 13.39
CA SER A 32 0.98 0.73 11.97
C SER A 32 -0.33 0.95 11.20
N PHE A 33 -1.45 0.44 11.71
CA PHE A 33 -2.77 0.62 11.10
C PHE A 33 -3.18 2.10 11.04
N LEU A 34 -2.98 2.86 12.12
CA LEU A 34 -3.25 4.30 12.16
C LEU A 34 -2.33 5.09 11.24
N GLY A 35 -1.09 4.64 11.02
CA GLY A 35 -0.20 5.19 10.00
C GLY A 35 -0.78 5.04 8.60
N LEU A 36 -1.26 3.84 8.26
CA LEU A 36 -1.90 3.55 6.96
C LEU A 36 -3.17 4.39 6.75
N THR A 37 -4.10 4.38 7.71
CA THR A 37 -5.35 5.16 7.58
C THR A 37 -5.06 6.66 7.61
N GLY A 38 -4.06 7.07 8.39
CA GLY A 38 -3.56 8.44 8.48
C GLY A 38 -3.03 8.96 7.15
N TYR A 39 -2.34 8.14 6.35
CA TYR A 39 -1.89 8.50 5.01
C TYR A 39 -3.06 8.91 4.09
N PHE A 40 -4.21 8.25 4.25
CA PHE A 40 -5.43 8.53 3.48
C PHE A 40 -6.43 9.45 4.21
N ARG A 41 -6.05 10.07 5.34
CA ARG A 41 -6.92 10.87 6.21
C ARG A 41 -7.73 11.94 5.47
N LYS A 42 -7.13 12.59 4.47
CA LYS A 42 -7.80 13.64 3.65
C LYS A 42 -9.01 13.15 2.87
N PHE A 43 -9.09 11.84 2.60
CA PHE A 43 -10.17 11.21 1.86
C PHE A 43 -11.22 10.55 2.77
N ILE A 44 -10.96 10.50 4.07
CA ILE A 44 -11.84 9.85 5.05
C ILE A 44 -12.53 10.97 5.86
N PRO A 45 -13.82 11.25 5.58
CA PRO A 45 -14.58 12.22 6.36
C PRO A 45 -14.57 11.87 7.84
N LYS A 46 -14.34 12.87 8.69
CA LYS A 46 -14.28 12.71 10.15
C LYS A 46 -13.27 11.65 10.62
N HIS A 47 -12.19 11.40 9.86
CA HIS A 47 -11.15 10.43 10.24
C HIS A 47 -10.69 10.56 11.70
N SER A 48 -10.44 11.78 12.18
CA SER A 48 -9.99 12.02 13.56
C SER A 48 -10.99 11.52 14.60
N THR A 49 -12.28 11.69 14.35
CA THR A 49 -13.35 11.22 15.24
C THR A 49 -13.41 9.69 15.21
N ILE A 50 -13.34 9.11 14.02
CA ILE A 50 -13.41 7.65 13.84
C ILE A 50 -12.18 6.98 14.46
N ALA A 51 -10.98 7.48 14.19
CA ALA A 51 -9.72 6.92 14.68
C ALA A 51 -9.44 7.20 16.16
N ARG A 52 -10.26 8.03 16.82
CA ARG A 52 -10.05 8.43 18.22
C ARG A 52 -9.92 7.25 19.18
N PRO A 53 -10.82 6.25 19.19
CA PRO A 53 -10.73 5.11 20.11
C PRO A 53 -9.39 4.36 19.97
N LEU A 54 -8.93 4.16 18.73
CA LEU A 54 -7.65 3.53 18.44
C LEU A 54 -6.46 4.41 18.87
N SER A 55 -6.53 5.72 18.64
CA SER A 55 -5.46 6.64 19.05
C SER A 55 -5.36 6.77 20.58
N ASP A 56 -6.47 6.63 21.29
CA ASP A 56 -6.52 6.68 22.74
C ASP A 56 -5.86 5.44 23.38
N LEU A 57 -5.79 4.30 22.67
CA LEU A 57 -5.00 3.13 23.10
C LEU A 57 -3.49 3.39 23.09
N LEU A 58 -2.99 4.35 22.30
CA LEU A 58 -1.55 4.65 22.22
C LEU A 58 -1.07 5.59 23.35
N LYS A 59 -1.98 6.09 24.19
CA LYS A 59 -1.63 6.97 25.32
C LYS A 59 -0.96 6.18 26.44
N LYS A 60 0.09 6.76 27.02
CA LYS A 60 0.97 6.10 28.01
C LYS A 60 0.25 5.58 29.26
N ASP A 61 -0.89 6.15 29.62
CA ASP A 61 -1.61 5.83 30.87
C ASP A 61 -2.75 4.81 30.70
N ARG A 62 -2.92 4.20 29.52
CA ARG A 62 -4.02 3.25 29.26
C ARG A 62 -3.52 1.82 29.14
N LYS A 63 -4.15 0.89 29.87
CA LYS A 63 -3.97 -0.55 29.61
C LYS A 63 -4.54 -0.88 28.23
N PHE A 64 -3.78 -1.62 27.43
CA PHE A 64 -4.26 -2.07 26.12
C PHE A 64 -5.48 -2.98 26.30
N LYS A 65 -6.63 -2.52 25.80
CA LYS A 65 -7.88 -3.27 25.79
C LYS A 65 -8.62 -2.95 24.48
N PHE A 66 -8.77 -3.96 23.64
CA PHE A 66 -9.39 -3.82 22.32
C PHE A 66 -10.85 -4.28 22.40
N ASP A 67 -11.73 -3.37 22.82
CA ASP A 67 -13.14 -3.65 23.07
C ASP A 67 -14.00 -3.28 21.85
N GLU A 68 -15.31 -3.17 22.08
CA GLU A 68 -16.31 -2.91 21.06
C GLU A 68 -16.11 -1.55 20.35
N GLU A 69 -15.78 -0.48 21.09
CA GLU A 69 -15.57 0.85 20.50
C GLU A 69 -14.37 0.85 19.53
N GLU A 70 -13.25 0.24 19.93
CA GLU A 70 -12.07 0.12 19.09
C GLU A 70 -12.31 -0.79 17.90
N ARG A 71 -13.08 -1.89 18.07
CA ARG A 71 -13.46 -2.80 16.99
C ARG A 71 -14.38 -2.13 15.97
N ILE A 72 -15.34 -1.32 16.41
CA ILE A 72 -16.21 -0.52 15.54
C ILE A 72 -15.37 0.48 14.74
N SER A 73 -14.50 1.23 15.41
CA SER A 73 -13.58 2.19 14.79
C SER A 73 -12.69 1.51 13.73
N PHE A 74 -12.08 0.38 14.08
CA PHE A 74 -11.20 -0.39 13.21
C PHE A 74 -11.92 -0.90 11.96
N ASN A 75 -13.08 -1.51 12.12
CA ASN A 75 -13.87 -2.01 10.99
C ASN A 75 -14.38 -0.87 10.10
N GLN A 76 -14.79 0.24 10.68
CA GLN A 76 -15.21 1.41 9.91
C GLN A 76 -14.05 1.94 9.05
N LEU A 77 -12.84 2.07 9.60
CA LEU A 77 -11.67 2.52 8.83
C LEU A 77 -11.29 1.53 7.71
N LYS A 78 -11.39 0.21 7.95
CA LYS A 78 -11.17 -0.82 6.91
C LYS A 78 -12.14 -0.66 5.73
N LEU A 79 -13.42 -0.42 6.02
CA LEU A 79 -14.43 -0.19 4.98
C LEU A 79 -14.12 1.08 4.18
N MET A 80 -13.78 2.18 4.86
CA MET A 80 -13.45 3.44 4.19
C MET A 80 -12.24 3.32 3.25
N LEU A 81 -11.23 2.52 3.61
CA LEU A 81 -10.08 2.22 2.75
C LEU A 81 -10.44 1.35 1.53
N ALA A 82 -11.49 0.53 1.64
CA ALA A 82 -11.97 -0.35 0.58
C ALA A 82 -13.00 0.31 -0.35
N GLU A 83 -13.45 1.53 -0.03
CA GLU A 83 -14.51 2.24 -0.74
C GLU A 83 -14.04 3.55 -1.35
N LYS A 84 -14.88 4.13 -2.22
CA LYS A 84 -14.69 5.51 -2.67
C LYS A 84 -14.94 6.46 -1.49
N PRO A 85 -14.20 7.58 -1.36
CA PRO A 85 -13.28 8.13 -2.35
C PRO A 85 -11.83 7.65 -2.23
N VAL A 86 -11.50 6.81 -1.24
CA VAL A 86 -10.12 6.32 -1.04
C VAL A 86 -9.71 5.44 -2.21
N LEU A 87 -10.42 4.34 -2.44
CA LEU A 87 -10.12 3.38 -3.49
C LEU A 87 -10.67 3.85 -4.85
N ARG A 88 -9.82 3.86 -5.87
CA ARG A 88 -10.19 4.20 -7.25
C ARG A 88 -10.01 3.03 -8.21
N ILE A 89 -10.70 3.12 -9.34
CA ILE A 89 -10.56 2.15 -10.42
C ILE A 89 -9.27 2.46 -11.18
N TYR A 90 -8.51 1.41 -11.49
CA TYR A 90 -7.29 1.52 -12.27
C TYR A 90 -7.54 2.05 -13.69
N ASN A 91 -6.68 2.96 -14.16
CA ASN A 91 -6.65 3.47 -15.52
C ASN A 91 -5.19 3.52 -16.04
N PRO A 92 -4.84 2.83 -17.14
CA PRO A 92 -3.46 2.75 -17.62
C PRO A 92 -2.84 4.09 -18.04
N ASN A 93 -3.67 5.11 -18.28
CA ASN A 93 -3.20 6.44 -18.68
C ASN A 93 -2.79 7.33 -17.49
N TYR A 94 -2.99 6.89 -16.25
CA TYR A 94 -2.68 7.68 -15.07
C TYR A 94 -1.28 7.38 -14.53
N GLU A 95 -0.66 8.42 -13.96
CA GLU A 95 0.63 8.30 -13.28
C GLU A 95 0.52 7.24 -12.17
N THR A 96 1.31 6.17 -12.29
CA THR A 96 1.22 4.99 -11.45
C THR A 96 2.44 4.86 -10.55
N GLU A 97 2.18 4.61 -9.27
CA GLU A 97 3.21 4.34 -8.26
C GLU A 97 2.91 3.02 -7.56
N LEU A 98 3.97 2.24 -7.33
CA LEU A 98 3.95 1.02 -6.55
C LEU A 98 4.68 1.26 -5.24
N HIS A 99 3.95 1.32 -4.14
CA HIS A 99 4.51 1.52 -2.81
C HIS A 99 4.68 0.16 -2.15
N THR A 100 5.85 -0.13 -1.62
CA THR A 100 6.16 -1.42 -0.98
C THR A 100 6.80 -1.19 0.37
N ASP A 101 6.46 -2.06 1.32
CA ASP A 101 7.01 -2.05 2.67
C ASP A 101 7.22 -3.49 3.14
N ALA A 102 8.30 -3.74 3.87
CA ALA A 102 8.63 -5.06 4.39
C ALA A 102 9.06 -5.01 5.85
N SER A 103 8.64 -6.03 6.58
CA SER A 103 9.04 -6.28 7.96
C SER A 103 9.35 -7.77 8.13
N LEU A 104 9.95 -8.11 9.27
CA LEU A 104 10.15 -9.52 9.64
C LEU A 104 8.84 -10.30 9.69
N GLU A 105 7.71 -9.65 9.93
CA GLU A 105 6.41 -10.31 10.15
C GLU A 105 5.64 -10.51 8.84
N GLY A 106 5.95 -9.70 7.84
CA GLY A 106 5.20 -9.65 6.59
C GLY A 106 5.65 -8.49 5.71
N TYR A 107 5.24 -8.56 4.46
CA TYR A 107 5.45 -7.52 3.47
C TYR A 107 4.15 -7.18 2.75
N GLY A 108 4.06 -5.94 2.26
CA GLY A 108 2.88 -5.40 1.62
C GLY A 108 3.23 -4.50 0.46
N ALA A 109 2.22 -4.26 -0.37
CA ALA A 109 2.32 -3.31 -1.46
C ALA A 109 0.99 -2.65 -1.79
N ILE A 110 1.04 -1.40 -2.22
CA ILE A 110 -0.12 -0.61 -2.63
C ILE A 110 0.15 -0.09 -4.05
N LEU A 111 -0.71 -0.49 -4.99
CA LEU A 111 -0.73 0.09 -6.31
C LEU A 111 -1.55 1.37 -6.27
N MET A 112 -0.92 2.52 -6.48
CA MET A 112 -1.55 3.83 -6.43
C MET A 112 -1.50 4.52 -7.79
N GLN A 113 -2.51 5.33 -8.04
CA GLN A 113 -2.57 6.18 -9.22
C GLN A 113 -2.95 7.60 -8.87
N LYS A 114 -2.35 8.54 -9.57
CA LYS A 114 -2.68 9.95 -9.43
C LYS A 114 -4.02 10.22 -10.11
N SER A 115 -4.98 10.65 -9.31
CA SER A 115 -6.29 11.08 -9.79
C SER A 115 -6.17 12.36 -10.63
N PRO A 116 -6.83 12.45 -11.80
CA PRO A 116 -6.92 13.70 -12.54
C PRO A 116 -7.80 14.74 -11.83
N ASP A 117 -8.76 14.30 -10.99
CA ASP A 117 -9.78 15.16 -10.38
C ASP A 117 -9.19 16.04 -9.27
N ASP A 118 -8.37 15.44 -8.40
CA ASP A 118 -7.83 16.09 -7.20
C ASP A 118 -6.29 16.12 -7.15
N LYS A 119 -5.64 15.58 -8.18
CA LYS A 119 -4.17 15.49 -8.32
C LYS A 119 -3.47 14.71 -7.19
N ASN A 120 -4.21 13.96 -6.37
CA ASN A 120 -3.65 13.13 -5.31
C ASN A 120 -3.53 11.67 -5.74
N PHE A 121 -2.66 10.92 -5.06
CA PHE A 121 -2.56 9.48 -5.23
C PHE A 121 -3.67 8.75 -4.48
N HIS A 122 -4.31 7.83 -5.18
CA HIS A 122 -5.33 6.95 -4.66
C HIS A 122 -4.93 5.49 -4.86
N PRO A 123 -5.19 4.63 -3.86
CA PRO A 123 -5.04 3.20 -4.00
C PRO A 123 -5.99 2.65 -5.05
N THR A 124 -5.52 1.65 -5.78
CA THR A 124 -6.29 0.88 -6.76
C THR A 124 -6.28 -0.62 -6.43
N TYR A 125 -5.22 -1.09 -5.76
CA TYR A 125 -5.06 -2.48 -5.32
C TYR A 125 -4.14 -2.52 -4.09
N TYR A 126 -4.53 -3.28 -3.06
CA TYR A 126 -3.68 -3.65 -1.92
C TYR A 126 -3.21 -5.11 -1.95
N MET A 127 -1.94 -5.33 -1.63
CA MET A 127 -1.33 -6.63 -1.43
C MET A 127 -0.72 -6.70 -0.03
N SER A 128 -0.87 -7.84 0.64
CA SER A 128 -0.20 -8.16 1.90
C SER A 128 0.05 -9.66 1.95
N LYS A 129 1.21 -10.05 2.50
CA LYS A 129 1.60 -11.45 2.69
C LYS A 129 2.46 -11.57 3.95
N LYS A 130 2.22 -12.62 4.74
CA LYS A 130 3.07 -12.96 5.90
C LYS A 130 4.37 -13.57 5.41
N THR A 131 5.46 -13.27 6.10
CA THR A 131 6.75 -13.94 5.87
C THR A 131 6.69 -15.39 6.35
N THR A 132 7.34 -16.26 5.60
CA THR A 132 7.62 -17.65 6.00
C THR A 132 8.80 -17.69 6.97
N ASP A 133 8.97 -18.81 7.67
CA ASP A 133 10.09 -18.97 8.61
C ASP A 133 11.47 -18.99 7.91
N ALA A 134 11.50 -19.27 6.60
CA ALA A 134 12.68 -19.09 5.78
C ALA A 134 12.92 -17.61 5.46
N GLU A 135 11.90 -16.88 5.03
CA GLU A 135 11.99 -15.45 4.72
C GLU A 135 12.32 -14.60 5.95
N LYS A 136 11.90 -14.99 7.16
CA LYS A 136 12.27 -14.30 8.42
C LYS A 136 13.77 -14.28 8.70
N LYS A 137 14.55 -15.18 8.08
CA LYS A 137 16.02 -15.23 8.23
C LYS A 137 16.72 -14.24 7.30
N TYR A 138 15.99 -13.63 6.36
CA TYR A 138 16.52 -12.63 5.45
C TYR A 138 16.83 -11.34 6.19
N SER A 139 17.85 -10.64 5.72
CA SER A 139 18.13 -9.27 6.14
C SER A 139 16.97 -8.35 5.73
N SER A 140 16.82 -7.21 6.41
CA SER A 140 15.80 -6.21 6.06
C SER A 140 15.89 -5.78 4.58
N TYR A 141 17.11 -5.71 4.04
CA TYR A 141 17.33 -5.41 2.62
C TYR A 141 16.73 -6.47 1.68
N GLU A 142 16.94 -7.74 1.99
CA GLU A 142 16.43 -8.86 1.19
C GLU A 142 14.90 -8.95 1.28
N LEU A 143 14.32 -8.65 2.45
CA LEU A 143 12.87 -8.57 2.64
C LEU A 143 12.24 -7.44 1.81
N GLU A 144 12.86 -6.27 1.78
CA GLU A 144 12.43 -5.16 0.92
C GLU A 144 12.50 -5.53 -0.57
N ALA A 145 13.61 -6.14 -1.01
CA ALA A 145 13.76 -6.61 -2.38
C ALA A 145 12.71 -7.67 -2.74
N LEU A 146 12.43 -8.60 -1.83
CA LEU A 146 11.39 -9.60 -1.97
C LEU A 146 10.00 -8.96 -2.11
N ALA A 147 9.69 -7.97 -1.28
CA ALA A 147 8.42 -7.24 -1.34
C ALA A 147 8.21 -6.59 -2.72
N VAL A 148 9.24 -5.94 -3.27
CA VAL A 148 9.20 -5.36 -4.62
C VAL A 148 8.98 -6.43 -5.69
N ILE A 149 9.73 -7.53 -5.65
CA ILE A 149 9.61 -8.61 -6.63
C ILE A 149 8.21 -9.21 -6.61
N GLU A 150 7.69 -9.54 -5.43
CA GLU A 150 6.37 -10.16 -5.26
C GLU A 150 5.25 -9.17 -5.64
N ALA A 151 5.41 -7.88 -5.33
CA ALA A 151 4.47 -6.85 -5.74
C ALA A 151 4.41 -6.68 -7.26
N VAL A 152 5.55 -6.61 -7.94
CA VAL A 152 5.60 -6.51 -9.42
C VAL A 152 5.01 -7.76 -10.06
N LYS A 153 5.28 -8.96 -9.52
CA LYS A 153 4.64 -10.20 -10.00
C LYS A 153 3.12 -10.14 -9.83
N LYS A 154 2.63 -9.71 -8.66
CA LYS A 154 1.21 -9.63 -8.35
C LYS A 154 0.48 -8.63 -9.24
N PHE A 155 1.09 -7.48 -9.48
CA PHE A 155 0.51 -6.39 -10.26
C PHE A 155 0.93 -6.39 -11.73
N ARG A 156 1.54 -7.49 -12.22
CA ARG A 156 2.03 -7.60 -13.60
C ARG A 156 0.99 -7.16 -14.64
N VAL A 157 -0.27 -7.57 -14.48
CA VAL A 157 -1.37 -7.22 -15.40
C VAL A 157 -1.68 -5.72 -15.45
N TYR A 158 -1.31 -4.95 -14.42
CA TYR A 158 -1.50 -3.50 -14.34
C TYR A 158 -0.23 -2.70 -14.67
N LEU A 159 0.94 -3.31 -14.57
CA LEU A 159 2.23 -2.63 -14.74
C LEU A 159 2.86 -2.89 -16.10
N LEU A 160 2.46 -3.97 -16.78
CA LEU A 160 3.03 -4.33 -18.07
C LEU A 160 2.72 -3.27 -19.13
N GLY A 161 3.77 -2.77 -19.80
CA GLY A 161 3.64 -1.83 -20.91
C GLY A 161 3.44 -0.37 -20.50
N ILE A 162 3.45 -0.04 -19.21
CA ILE A 162 3.35 1.34 -18.72
C ILE A 162 4.59 1.77 -17.93
N PRO A 163 4.96 3.07 -17.96
CA PRO A 163 5.91 3.62 -17.01
C PRO A 163 5.27 3.74 -15.62
N PHE A 164 5.99 3.32 -14.59
CA PHE A 164 5.58 3.48 -13.19
C PHE A 164 6.79 3.73 -12.29
N LYS A 165 6.55 4.23 -11.07
CA LYS A 165 7.60 4.40 -10.05
C LYS A 165 7.41 3.39 -8.93
N ILE A 166 8.52 2.97 -8.35
CA ILE A 166 8.53 2.15 -7.13
C ILE A 166 8.96 3.05 -5.98
N VAL A 167 8.21 3.02 -4.88
CA VAL A 167 8.49 3.73 -3.64
C VAL A 167 8.71 2.69 -2.55
N THR A 168 9.90 2.68 -1.96
CA THR A 168 10.35 1.76 -0.91
C THR A 168 11.33 2.51 -0.01
N ASP A 169 11.39 2.13 1.26
CA ASP A 169 12.33 2.68 2.23
C ASP A 169 13.76 2.11 2.08
N CYS A 170 13.96 1.22 1.10
CA CYS A 170 15.22 0.56 0.84
C CYS A 170 16.17 1.39 -0.06
N SER A 171 17.02 2.20 0.58
CA SER A 171 18.07 3.00 -0.10
C SER A 171 19.09 2.17 -0.90
N ALA A 172 19.28 0.88 -0.58
CA ALA A 172 20.26 0.03 -1.24
C ALA A 172 19.76 -0.53 -2.58
N LEU A 173 18.45 -0.67 -2.77
CA LEU A 173 17.86 -1.06 -4.06
C LEU A 173 18.10 0.03 -5.10
N GLU A 174 18.02 1.29 -4.69
CA GLU A 174 18.33 2.45 -5.54
C GLU A 174 19.76 2.37 -6.08
N LYS A 175 20.74 2.11 -5.21
CA LYS A 175 22.16 2.01 -5.58
C LYS A 175 22.44 0.86 -6.56
N THR A 176 21.77 -0.27 -6.37
CA THR A 176 21.90 -1.45 -7.22
C THR A 176 21.31 -1.20 -8.62
N MET A 177 20.17 -0.53 -8.70
CA MET A 177 19.56 -0.13 -9.98
C MET A 177 20.39 0.93 -10.73
N GLN A 178 21.01 1.88 -10.01
CA GLN A 178 21.90 2.87 -10.61
C GLN A 178 23.19 2.25 -11.18
N LYS A 179 23.77 1.25 -10.51
CA LYS A 179 24.94 0.50 -11.03
C LYS A 179 24.64 -0.22 -12.35
N LYS A 180 23.45 -0.81 -12.50
CA LYS A 180 23.08 -1.55 -13.72
C LYS A 180 22.97 -0.65 -14.96
N LYS A 181 22.59 0.62 -14.81
CA LYS A 181 22.65 1.62 -15.90
C LYS A 181 24.06 1.92 -16.39
N ARG A 182 25.09 1.72 -15.57
CA ARG A 182 26.50 1.96 -15.93
C ARG A 182 27.17 0.78 -16.64
N LEU A 183 26.62 -0.43 -16.55
CA LEU A 183 27.31 -1.68 -16.93
C LEU A 183 26.86 -2.32 -18.26
N GLY A 184 26.15 -1.61 -19.13
CA GLY A 184 26.11 -1.92 -20.58
C GLY A 184 25.79 -3.36 -21.03
N TYR A 185 25.10 -4.19 -20.25
CA TYR A 185 24.76 -5.56 -20.66
C TYR A 185 23.40 -5.62 -21.38
N SER A 186 23.47 -5.78 -22.70
CA SER A 186 22.37 -6.18 -23.58
C SER A 186 22.06 -7.67 -23.45
N ARG A 187 20.76 -8.01 -23.57
CA ARG A 187 20.14 -9.36 -23.67
C ARG A 187 19.79 -10.10 -22.37
N CYS A 188 18.79 -9.55 -21.68
CA CYS A 188 17.57 -10.24 -21.25
C CYS A 188 16.49 -9.15 -21.19
N THR A 189 15.50 -9.18 -22.09
CA THR A 189 14.52 -8.10 -22.31
C THR A 189 13.50 -8.00 -21.17
N LEU A 190 13.95 -7.56 -20.00
CA LEU A 190 13.13 -6.74 -19.10
C LEU A 190 13.26 -5.30 -19.62
N GLY A 191 12.39 -4.92 -20.56
CA GLY A 191 12.25 -3.55 -21.01
C GLY A 191 11.69 -2.67 -19.89
N PHE A 192 12.53 -2.30 -18.93
CA PHE A 192 12.24 -1.25 -17.95
C PHE A 192 12.83 0.06 -18.48
N ILE A 193 12.00 0.80 -19.21
CA ILE A 193 12.33 2.15 -19.66
C ILE A 193 12.50 3.04 -18.43
N ALA A 194 13.60 3.80 -18.47
CA ALA A 194 14.03 4.76 -17.47
C ALA A 194 12.94 5.80 -17.14
N GLY A 195 12.32 5.66 -15.97
CA GLY A 195 11.59 6.73 -15.29
C GLY A 195 12.43 7.26 -14.12
N ARG A 196 12.63 8.58 -14.09
CA ARG A 196 13.44 9.32 -13.12
C ARG A 196 12.89 9.09 -11.70
N ILE A 197 13.60 8.33 -10.89
CA ILE A 197 13.34 8.19 -9.44
C ILE A 197 13.52 9.58 -8.83
N ARG A 198 12.44 10.17 -8.31
CA ARG A 198 12.49 11.37 -7.48
C ARG A 198 11.95 11.00 -6.12
N LEU A 199 12.88 10.97 -5.16
CA LEU A 199 12.59 10.88 -3.73
C LEU A 199 11.82 12.15 -3.32
N ARG A 200 10.75 11.99 -2.54
CA ARG A 200 10.29 13.06 -1.65
C ARG A 200 10.72 12.64 -0.24
N HIS A 201 11.57 13.47 0.36
CA HIS A 201 11.88 13.45 1.78
C HIS A 201 10.65 13.75 2.62
#